data_AF-A0A7Y3KZC3-F1
#
_entry.id   AF-A0A7Y3KZC3-F1
#
_cell.length_a   1.000
_cell.length_b   1.000
_cell.length_c   1.000
_cell.angle_alpha   90.00
_cell.angle_beta   90.00
_cell.angle_gamma   90.00
#
_symmetry.space_group_name_H-M   'P 1'
#
loop_
_entity.id
_entity.type
_entity.pdbx_description
1 polymer ?
#
loop_
_entity_poly.entity_id
_entity_poly.type
_entity_poly.pdbx_seq_one_letter_code
_entity_poly.pdbx_strand_id
1 'polypeptide(L)'
;MSDPILSNPAPRRFPQWRSLNLDKLERNFSLGGGVVALISTLFFIPHLLHNTVVTQTQTPSAHHTCSLGYSLVKSTCQKSVMYHPSDYYVVFLGLLVMGALIAIFGYLRNRPAVAVFSLILGFLSGAAGILYFGLAGWLLVRGWRIHKFGDASFKGAASAARAQRATRTPRAPRSRRGASVPDAIKSIEPSKRYTPKGTRPKRS
;
A
#
# COMPACT_ATOMS: atom_id res chain seq x y z
N MET A 1 -28.04 -5.05 -46.33
CA MET A 1 -28.12 -5.73 -45.02
C MET A 1 -26.69 -5.75 -44.52
N SER A 2 -26.33 -4.74 -43.72
CA SER A 2 -24.94 -4.37 -43.44
C SER A 2 -24.73 -4.43 -41.94
N ASP A 3 -23.84 -5.32 -41.48
CA ASP A 3 -23.56 -5.55 -40.07
C ASP A 3 -22.91 -4.32 -39.41
N PRO A 4 -23.33 -3.94 -38.18
CA PRO A 4 -22.64 -2.92 -37.42
C PRO A 4 -21.37 -3.52 -36.78
N ILE A 5 -20.21 -3.05 -37.24
CA ILE A 5 -18.91 -3.32 -36.63
C ILE A 5 -18.92 -2.81 -35.19
N LEU A 6 -18.90 -3.74 -34.24
CA LEU A 6 -18.68 -3.50 -32.83
C LEU A 6 -17.30 -2.84 -32.65
N SER A 7 -17.28 -1.51 -32.50
CA SER A 7 -16.10 -0.78 -32.07
C SER A 7 -15.85 -1.13 -30.60
N ASN A 8 -14.91 -2.04 -30.36
CA ASN A 8 -14.45 -2.38 -29.02
C ASN A 8 -13.55 -1.22 -28.55
N PRO A 9 -13.95 -0.37 -27.59
CA PRO A 9 -13.09 0.71 -27.14
C PRO A 9 -11.91 0.08 -26.40
N ALA A 10 -10.71 0.22 -26.96
CA ALA A 10 -9.47 -0.16 -26.29
C ALA A 10 -9.46 0.43 -24.86
N PRO A 11 -8.99 -0.31 -23.84
CA PRO A 11 -8.92 0.20 -22.48
C PRO A 11 -8.06 1.45 -22.50
N ARG A 12 -8.67 2.61 -22.24
CA ARG A 12 -7.96 3.89 -22.12
C ARG A 12 -7.02 3.75 -20.93
N ARG A 13 -5.74 3.42 -21.21
CA ARG A 13 -4.67 3.58 -20.22
C ARG A 13 -4.56 5.08 -19.99
N PHE A 14 -5.15 5.57 -18.90
CA PHE A 14 -4.92 6.93 -18.49
C PHE A 14 -3.42 7.15 -18.30
N PRO A 15 -2.92 8.34 -18.61
CA PRO A 15 -1.50 8.64 -18.45
C PRO A 15 -1.04 8.35 -17.02
N GLN A 16 0.04 7.59 -16.90
CA GLN A 16 0.61 7.11 -15.64
C GLN A 16 0.93 8.23 -14.63
N TRP A 17 1.17 9.47 -15.10
CA TRP A 17 1.39 10.63 -14.25
C TRP A 17 0.20 11.04 -13.38
N ARG A 18 -1.04 10.63 -13.72
CA ARG A 18 -2.23 10.95 -12.93
C ARG A 18 -2.41 10.04 -11.70
N SER A 19 -1.76 8.87 -11.65
CA SER A 19 -1.81 7.94 -10.50
C SER A 19 -0.76 8.18 -9.42
N LEU A 20 0.20 9.07 -9.67
CA LEU A 20 1.33 9.36 -8.77
C LEU A 20 1.01 10.44 -7.74
N ASN A 21 0.07 11.34 -8.03
CA ASN A 21 -0.28 12.43 -7.15
C ASN A 21 -1.25 11.99 -6.04
N LEU A 22 -0.96 12.45 -4.82
CA LEU A 22 -1.77 12.23 -3.64
C LEU A 22 -3.07 13.06 -3.68
N ASP A 23 -4.23 12.41 -3.51
CA ASP A 23 -5.52 13.09 -3.43
C ASP A 23 -5.62 13.98 -2.17
N LYS A 24 -6.50 15.00 -2.15
CA LYS A 24 -6.70 15.85 -0.95
C LYS A 24 -7.00 15.03 0.32
N LEU A 25 -7.82 13.99 0.20
CA LEU A 25 -8.13 13.09 1.30
C LEU A 25 -6.89 12.32 1.78
N GLU A 26 -6.15 11.74 0.84
CA GLU A 26 -4.92 10.99 1.14
C GLU A 26 -3.87 11.91 1.78
N ARG A 27 -3.75 13.15 1.32
CA ARG A 27 -2.87 14.16 1.93
C ARG A 27 -3.23 14.47 3.37
N ASN A 28 -4.52 14.63 3.68
CA ASN A 28 -4.95 14.89 5.06
C ASN A 28 -4.65 13.70 5.98
N PHE A 29 -4.88 12.47 5.52
CA PHE A 29 -4.52 11.27 6.28
C PHE A 29 -3.01 11.11 6.46
N SER A 30 -2.22 11.38 5.42
CA SER A 30 -0.75 11.30 5.49
C SER A 30 -0.17 12.36 6.43
N LEU A 31 -0.67 13.61 6.37
CA LEU A 31 -0.27 14.66 7.30
C LEU A 31 -0.71 14.34 8.73
N GLY A 32 -1.93 13.86 8.91
CA GLY A 32 -2.43 13.39 10.21
C GLY A 32 -1.54 12.29 10.78
N GLY A 33 -1.18 11.28 9.97
CA GLY A 33 -0.26 10.22 10.36
C GLY A 33 1.13 10.72 10.75
N GLY A 34 1.67 11.70 10.01
CA GLY A 34 2.93 12.35 10.34
C GLY A 34 2.87 13.12 11.67
N VAL A 35 1.80 13.88 11.91
CA VAL A 35 1.60 14.62 13.18
C VAL A 35 1.45 13.65 14.35
N VAL A 36 0.68 12.58 14.20
CA VAL A 36 0.53 11.56 15.25
C VAL A 36 1.89 10.92 15.57
N ALA A 37 2.72 10.63 14.56
CA ALA A 37 4.07 10.12 14.78
C ALA A 37 4.94 11.08 15.59
N LEU A 38 4.89 12.38 15.27
CA LEU A 38 5.61 13.42 16.00
C LEU A 38 5.09 13.59 17.43
N ILE A 39 3.78 13.50 17.66
CA ILE A 39 3.23 13.52 19.02
C ILE A 39 3.70 12.29 19.80
N SER A 40 3.68 11.11 19.19
CA SER A 40 4.21 9.89 19.81
C SER A 40 5.68 10.03 20.19
N THR A 41 6.50 10.74 19.42
CA THR A 41 7.90 10.99 19.83
C THR A 41 8.01 11.79 21.12
N LEU A 42 7.11 12.74 21.37
CA LEU A 42 7.13 13.53 22.60
C LEU A 42 6.90 12.66 23.85
N PHE A 43 6.10 11.59 23.73
CA PHE A 43 5.88 10.64 24.83
C PHE A 43 7.12 9.84 25.21
N PHE A 44 8.09 9.67 24.31
CA PHE A 44 9.33 8.94 24.61
C PHE A 44 10.40 9.80 25.30
N ILE A 45 10.28 11.13 25.24
CA ILE A 45 11.23 12.08 25.87
C ILE A 45 11.49 11.78 27.37
N PRO A 46 10.47 11.57 28.23
CA PRO A 46 10.72 11.26 29.64
C PRO A 46 11.50 9.95 29.85
N HIS A 47 11.37 8.96 28.96
CA HIS A 47 12.14 7.72 29.00
C HIS A 47 13.59 7.87 28.51
N LEU A 48 13.91 8.96 27.81
CA LEU A 48 15.29 9.30 27.43
C LEU A 48 16.06 10.00 28.57
N LEU A 49 15.36 10.68 29.47
CA LEU A 49 15.97 11.48 30.53
C LEU A 49 16.17 10.71 31.83
N HIS A 50 15.37 9.66 32.06
CA HIS A 50 15.42 8.85 33.27
C HIS A 50 15.52 7.36 32.96
N ASN A 51 16.32 6.65 33.75
CA ASN A 51 16.40 5.19 33.68
C ASN A 51 15.04 4.59 34.02
N THR A 52 14.47 3.81 33.11
CA THR A 52 13.19 3.15 33.32
C THR A 52 13.42 1.75 33.87
N VAL A 53 12.79 1.46 35.01
CA VAL A 53 12.74 0.11 35.56
C VAL A 53 11.47 -0.54 35.02
N VAL A 54 11.63 -1.49 34.10
CA VAL A 54 10.50 -2.25 33.57
C VAL A 54 10.48 -3.60 34.27
N THR A 55 9.42 -3.86 35.03
CA THR A 55 9.15 -5.17 35.61
C THR A 55 8.58 -6.10 34.54
N GLN A 56 9.38 -7.08 34.10
CA GLN A 56 8.90 -8.16 33.25
C GLN A 56 8.21 -9.20 34.12
N THR A 57 6.95 -9.49 33.80
CA THR A 57 6.15 -10.53 34.45
C THR A 57 6.08 -11.76 33.55
N GLN A 58 6.38 -12.93 34.10
CA GLN A 58 6.18 -14.21 33.44
C GLN A 58 5.16 -15.05 34.22
N THR A 59 4.32 -15.78 33.50
CA THR A 59 3.44 -16.78 34.10
C THR A 59 4.29 -17.87 34.76
N PRO A 60 4.00 -18.23 36.01
CA PRO A 60 4.76 -19.26 36.72
C PRO A 60 4.63 -20.62 36.02
N SER A 61 5.63 -21.48 36.23
CA SER A 61 5.55 -22.87 35.77
C SER A 61 4.44 -23.63 36.50
N ALA A 62 4.06 -24.80 35.99
CA ALA A 62 3.06 -25.67 36.63
C ALA A 62 3.43 -26.06 38.08
N HIS A 63 4.70 -25.94 38.47
CA HIS A 63 5.19 -26.23 39.82
C HIS A 63 5.33 -24.99 40.72
N HIS A 64 4.73 -23.85 40.34
CA HIS A 64 4.89 -22.57 41.05
C HIS A 64 6.35 -22.10 41.20
N THR A 65 7.24 -22.63 40.37
CA THR A 65 8.64 -22.23 40.32
C THR A 65 8.86 -21.20 39.23
N CYS A 66 9.70 -20.20 39.55
CA CYS A 66 10.15 -19.20 38.59
C CYS A 66 11.47 -19.61 37.95
N SER A 67 11.69 -19.16 36.72
CA SER A 67 12.97 -19.31 36.02
C SER A 67 14.08 -18.52 36.73
N LEU A 68 15.34 -18.92 36.51
CA LEU A 68 16.50 -18.36 37.18
C LEU A 68 16.55 -16.82 37.03
N GLY A 69 16.57 -16.10 38.15
CA GLY A 69 16.62 -14.63 38.19
C GLY A 69 15.26 -13.91 38.23
N TYR A 70 14.15 -14.63 38.41
CA TYR A 70 12.82 -14.06 38.66
C TYR A 70 12.38 -14.34 40.11
N SER A 71 11.85 -13.33 40.80
CA SER A 71 11.25 -13.46 42.13
C SER A 71 9.75 -13.71 42.01
N LEU A 72 9.23 -14.72 42.72
CA LEU A 72 7.79 -14.96 42.79
C LEU A 72 7.14 -13.87 43.66
N VAL A 73 6.43 -12.94 43.03
CA VAL A 73 5.66 -11.92 43.73
C VAL A 73 4.18 -12.24 43.52
N LYS A 74 3.51 -12.61 44.62
CA LYS A 74 2.12 -13.13 44.64
C LYS A 74 1.99 -14.38 43.77
N SER A 75 1.49 -14.24 42.54
CA SER A 75 1.24 -15.33 41.59
C SER A 75 1.98 -15.14 40.26
N THR A 76 2.90 -14.17 40.19
CA THR A 76 3.63 -13.83 38.96
C THR A 76 5.12 -13.80 39.23
N CYS A 77 5.90 -14.39 38.33
CA CYS A 77 7.34 -14.29 38.38
C CYS A 77 7.75 -12.91 37.85
N GLN A 78 8.43 -12.11 38.67
CA GLN A 78 8.85 -10.76 38.31
C GLN A 78 10.36 -10.65 38.25
N LYS A 79 10.85 -9.96 37.21
CA LYS A 79 12.24 -9.53 37.10
C LYS A 79 12.26 -8.06 36.71
N SER A 80 12.89 -7.23 37.53
CA SER A 80 13.18 -5.85 37.19
C SER A 80 14.39 -5.84 36.26
N VAL A 81 14.17 -5.41 35.02
CA VAL A 81 15.26 -5.13 34.08
C VAL A 81 15.39 -3.62 34.00
N MET A 82 16.60 -3.13 34.25
CA MET A 82 16.92 -1.71 34.03
C MET A 82 17.24 -1.53 32.55
N TYR A 83 16.44 -0.71 31.88
CA TYR A 83 16.74 -0.31 30.50
C TYR A 83 17.57 0.96 30.50
N HIS A 84 18.63 0.98 29.70
CA HIS A 84 19.46 2.16 29.55
C HIS A 84 18.79 3.10 28.53
N PRO A 85 18.87 4.43 28.71
CA PRO A 85 18.26 5.39 27.77
C PRO A 85 18.69 5.23 26.31
N SER A 86 19.87 4.63 26.06
CA SER A 86 20.36 4.31 24.71
C SER A 86 19.44 3.38 23.94
N ASP A 87 18.70 2.50 24.62
CA ASP A 87 17.80 1.54 23.98
C ASP A 87 16.59 2.25 23.37
N TYR A 88 16.12 3.31 24.03
CA TYR A 88 15.01 4.14 23.54
C TYR A 88 15.44 5.16 22.49
N TYR A 89 16.73 5.51 22.45
CA TYR A 89 17.25 6.52 21.52
C TYR A 89 17.03 6.12 20.06
N VAL A 90 17.29 4.86 19.70
CA VAL A 90 17.11 4.37 18.32
C VAL A 90 15.64 4.43 17.90
N VAL A 91 14.73 4.04 18.79
CA VAL A 91 13.28 4.07 18.54
C VAL A 91 12.79 5.51 18.42
N PHE A 92 13.23 6.40 19.30
CA PHE A 92 12.90 7.82 19.27
C PHE A 92 13.36 8.49 17.98
N LEU A 93 14.64 8.31 17.62
CA LEU A 93 15.22 8.90 16.42
C LEU A 93 14.53 8.35 15.16
N GLY A 94 14.26 7.04 15.14
CA GLY A 94 13.53 6.40 14.05
C GLY A 94 12.11 6.95 13.89
N LEU A 95 11.35 7.08 14.98
CA LEU A 95 10.01 7.66 14.97
C LEU A 95 10.02 9.13 14.48
N LEU A 96 11.00 9.91 14.93
CA LEU A 96 11.14 11.33 14.58
C LEU A 96 11.46 11.50 13.10
N VAL A 97 12.51 10.83 12.61
CA VAL A 97 12.96 10.93 11.22
C VAL A 97 11.87 10.42 10.28
N MET A 98 11.30 9.24 10.56
CA MET A 98 10.30 8.64 9.68
C MET A 98 8.97 9.39 9.73
N GLY A 99 8.55 9.88 10.91
CA GLY A 99 7.38 10.75 11.05
C GLY A 99 7.52 12.04 10.25
N ALA A 100 8.70 12.69 10.32
CA ALA A 100 9.02 13.86 9.51
C ALA A 100 8.99 13.56 8.01
N LEU A 101 9.59 12.44 7.58
CA LEU A 101 9.57 12.02 6.17
C LEU A 101 8.14 11.78 5.68
N ILE A 102 7.28 11.14 6.48
CA ILE A 102 5.86 10.95 6.13
C ILE A 102 5.15 12.29 5.92
N ALA A 103 5.39 13.26 6.82
CA ALA A 103 4.81 14.60 6.69
C ALA A 103 5.33 15.34 5.44
N ILE A 104 6.65 15.29 5.19
CA ILE A 104 7.30 15.92 4.03
C ILE A 104 6.81 15.28 2.73
N PHE A 105 6.82 13.95 2.62
CA PHE A 105 6.34 13.27 1.41
C PHE A 105 4.83 13.39 1.24
N GLY A 106 4.08 13.54 2.32
CA GLY A 106 2.66 13.94 2.30
C GLY A 106 2.47 15.34 1.70
N TYR A 107 3.37 16.28 1.99
CA TYR A 107 3.38 17.61 1.40
C TYR A 107 3.81 17.61 -0.08
N LEU A 108 4.86 16.85 -0.41
CA LEU A 108 5.38 16.68 -1.78
C LEU A 108 4.46 15.82 -2.68
N ARG A 109 3.37 15.28 -2.13
CA ARG A 109 2.36 14.46 -2.84
C ARG A 109 2.90 13.13 -3.40
N ASN A 110 3.95 12.59 -2.79
CA ASN A 110 4.57 11.34 -3.24
C ASN A 110 3.92 10.11 -2.56
N ARG A 111 2.89 9.55 -3.19
CA ARG A 111 2.17 8.36 -2.70
C ARG A 111 3.05 7.15 -2.37
N PRO A 112 3.96 6.68 -3.25
CA PRO A 112 4.74 5.48 -2.95
C PRO A 112 5.71 5.71 -1.78
N ALA A 113 6.27 6.92 -1.66
CA ALA A 113 7.15 7.26 -0.54
C ALA A 113 6.40 7.17 0.78
N VAL A 114 5.22 7.80 0.89
CA VAL A 114 4.42 7.75 2.13
C VAL A 114 4.06 6.31 2.51
N ALA A 115 3.67 5.48 1.54
CA ALA A 115 3.34 4.07 1.80
C ALA A 115 4.55 3.27 2.34
N VAL A 116 5.74 3.49 1.77
CA VAL A 116 6.97 2.81 2.21
C VAL A 116 7.40 3.28 3.60
N PHE A 117 7.45 4.60 3.84
CA PHE A 117 7.87 5.14 5.13
C PHE A 117 6.89 4.80 6.25
N SER A 118 5.58 4.77 5.97
CA SER A 118 4.59 4.30 6.95
C SER A 118 4.72 2.81 7.27
N LEU A 119 5.07 1.97 6.29
CA LEU A 119 5.30 0.54 6.54
C LEU A 119 6.54 0.30 7.41
N ILE A 120 7.65 0.99 7.11
CA ILE A 120 8.88 0.89 7.91
C ILE A 120 8.63 1.45 9.32
N LEU A 121 7.88 2.55 9.45
CA LEU A 121 7.51 3.12 10.74
C LEU A 121 6.62 2.16 11.56
N GLY A 122 5.70 1.47 10.90
CA GLY A 122 4.89 0.41 11.49
C GLY A 122 5.75 -0.73 12.04
N PHE A 123 6.79 -1.12 11.30
CA PHE A 123 7.73 -2.14 11.77
C PHE A 123 8.54 -1.66 12.98
N LEU A 124 9.02 -0.41 12.97
CA LEU A 124 9.82 0.15 14.06
C LEU A 124 9.03 0.31 15.38
N SER A 125 7.72 0.56 15.28
CA SER A 125 6.85 0.84 16.43
C SER A 125 6.14 -0.41 17.01
N GLY A 126 6.32 -1.58 16.39
CA GLY A 126 5.76 -2.84 16.87
C GLY A 126 4.23 -2.81 16.94
N ALA A 127 3.66 -3.06 18.12
CA ALA A 127 2.20 -3.10 18.32
C ALA A 127 1.50 -1.76 18.03
N ALA A 128 2.15 -0.63 18.33
CA ALA A 128 1.64 0.69 17.98
C ALA A 128 1.67 0.95 16.46
N GLY A 129 2.41 0.11 15.72
CA GLY A 129 2.59 0.17 14.27
C GLY A 129 1.38 -0.21 13.44
N ILE A 130 0.37 -0.86 14.05
CA ILE A 130 -0.83 -1.34 13.34
C ILE A 130 -1.55 -0.21 12.60
N LEU A 131 -1.61 0.98 13.19
CA LEU A 131 -2.23 2.15 12.56
C LEU A 131 -1.48 2.56 11.28
N TYR A 132 -0.15 2.48 11.30
CA TYR A 132 0.70 2.82 10.15
C TYR A 132 0.66 1.74 9.07
N PHE A 133 0.55 0.46 9.43
CA PHE A 133 0.28 -0.61 8.48
C PHE A 133 -1.09 -0.44 7.81
N GLY A 134 -2.11 -0.04 8.57
CA GLY A 134 -3.43 0.31 8.03
C GLY A 134 -3.36 1.45 7.00
N LEU A 135 -2.60 2.50 7.32
CA LEU A 135 -2.37 3.63 6.41
C LEU A 135 -1.61 3.20 5.14
N ALA A 136 -0.52 2.45 5.28
CA ALA A 136 0.27 1.94 4.15
C ALA A 136 -0.57 1.03 3.25
N GLY A 137 -1.29 0.07 3.83
CA GLY A 137 -2.16 -0.86 3.13
C GLY A 137 -3.29 -0.14 2.41
N TRP A 138 -3.93 0.85 3.05
CA TRP A 138 -4.95 1.66 2.41
C TRP A 138 -4.40 2.42 1.20
N LEU A 139 -3.26 3.09 1.33
CA LEU A 139 -2.62 3.82 0.24
C LEU A 139 -2.26 2.89 -0.94
N LEU A 140 -1.78 1.67 -0.66
CA LEU A 140 -1.47 0.67 -1.69
C LEU A 140 -2.73 0.14 -2.39
N VAL A 141 -3.77 -0.23 -1.65
CA VAL A 141 -5.03 -0.75 -2.22
C VAL A 141 -5.68 0.30 -3.14
N ARG A 142 -5.70 1.55 -2.71
CA ARG A 142 -6.29 2.63 -3.53
C ARG A 142 -5.40 2.95 -4.75
N GLY A 143 -4.08 2.84 -4.63
CA GLY A 143 -3.16 2.99 -5.77
C GLY A 143 -3.36 1.89 -6.81
N TRP A 144 -3.49 0.65 -6.34
CA TRP A 144 -3.81 -0.51 -7.20
C TRP A 144 -5.15 -0.35 -7.91
N ARG A 145 -6.19 0.18 -7.23
CA ARG A 145 -7.48 0.45 -7.88
C ARG A 145 -7.40 1.51 -8.95
N ILE A 146 -6.67 2.60 -8.72
CA ILE A 146 -6.46 3.64 -9.73
C ILE A 146 -5.73 3.05 -10.94
N HIS A 147 -4.71 2.22 -10.73
CA HIS A 147 -4.01 1.54 -11.82
C HIS A 147 -4.91 0.58 -12.62
N LYS A 148 -5.86 -0.11 -11.97
CA LYS A 148 -6.70 -1.14 -12.60
C LYS A 148 -8.01 -0.60 -13.21
N PHE A 149 -8.62 0.39 -12.57
CA PHE A 149 -9.95 0.90 -12.90
C PHE A 149 -9.95 2.37 -13.34
N GLY A 150 -8.84 3.10 -13.16
CA GLY A 150 -8.75 4.52 -13.50
C GLY A 150 -9.41 5.46 -12.48
N ASP A 151 -10.00 4.91 -11.41
CA ASP A 151 -10.76 5.67 -10.41
C ASP A 151 -10.45 5.22 -8.98
N ALA A 152 -10.37 6.20 -8.08
CA ALA A 152 -10.07 5.98 -6.66
C ALA A 152 -11.32 5.67 -5.81
N SER A 153 -12.51 5.95 -6.34
CA SER A 153 -13.79 5.77 -5.65
C SER A 153 -14.33 4.34 -5.82
N PHE A 154 -14.95 3.78 -4.76
CA PHE A 154 -15.59 2.47 -4.81
C PHE A 154 -16.72 2.40 -5.86
N LYS A 155 -17.48 3.48 -6.03
CA LYS A 155 -18.57 3.55 -7.01
C LYS A 155 -18.04 3.61 -8.45
N GLY A 156 -16.99 4.38 -8.70
CA GLY A 156 -16.32 4.48 -10.00
C GLY A 156 -15.56 3.20 -10.38
N ALA A 157 -14.91 2.55 -9.40
CA ALA A 157 -14.27 1.26 -9.62
C ALA A 157 -15.28 0.14 -9.92
N ALA A 158 -16.45 0.15 -9.26
CA ALA A 158 -17.51 -0.83 -9.52
C ALA A 158 -18.16 -0.63 -10.91
N SER A 159 -18.37 0.61 -11.36
CA SER A 159 -18.87 0.88 -12.71
C SER A 159 -17.84 0.54 -13.78
N ALA A 160 -16.56 0.88 -13.58
CA ALA A 160 -15.46 0.50 -14.48
C ALA A 160 -15.26 -1.04 -14.54
N ALA A 161 -15.36 -1.73 -13.40
CA ALA A 161 -15.29 -3.20 -13.35
C ALA A 161 -16.49 -3.86 -14.05
N ARG A 162 -17.69 -3.28 -13.95
CA ARG A 162 -18.88 -3.73 -14.68
C ARG A 162 -18.71 -3.49 -16.19
N ALA A 163 -18.17 -2.34 -16.60
CA ALA A 163 -17.87 -2.06 -18.00
C ALA A 163 -16.81 -3.02 -18.59
N GLN A 164 -15.77 -3.35 -17.82
CA GLN A 164 -14.75 -4.35 -18.19
C GLN A 164 -15.30 -5.79 -18.23
N ARG A 165 -16.30 -6.12 -17.39
CA ARG A 165 -16.99 -7.42 -17.45
C ARG A 165 -17.97 -7.49 -18.61
N ALA A 166 -18.63 -6.40 -18.97
CA ALA A 166 -19.54 -6.34 -20.11
C ALA A 166 -18.81 -6.47 -21.46
N THR A 167 -17.56 -6.01 -21.55
CA THR A 167 -16.69 -6.18 -22.74
C THR A 167 -16.02 -7.54 -22.81
N ARG A 168 -15.94 -8.29 -21.69
CA ARG A 168 -15.58 -9.71 -21.70
C ARG A 168 -16.84 -10.52 -22.01
N THR A 169 -17.03 -10.79 -23.30
CA THR A 169 -18.07 -11.70 -23.81
C THR A 169 -18.21 -12.94 -22.92
N PRO A 170 -19.46 -13.37 -22.59
CA PRO A 170 -19.66 -14.60 -21.86
C PRO A 170 -19.08 -15.75 -22.69
N ARG A 171 -18.19 -16.52 -22.08
CA ARG A 171 -17.65 -17.76 -22.64
C ARG A 171 -18.84 -18.62 -23.06
N ALA A 172 -19.01 -18.81 -24.36
CA ALA A 172 -20.12 -19.54 -24.93
C ALA A 172 -20.27 -20.92 -24.27
N PRO A 173 -21.49 -21.39 -23.98
CA PRO A 173 -21.69 -22.72 -23.43
C PRO A 173 -21.17 -23.76 -24.43
N ARG A 174 -20.35 -24.66 -23.90
CA ARG A 174 -19.70 -25.74 -24.65
C ARG A 174 -20.75 -26.73 -25.14
N SER A 175 -21.25 -26.52 -26.37
CA SER A 175 -22.11 -27.47 -27.06
C SER A 175 -21.27 -28.63 -27.62
N ARG A 176 -21.77 -29.84 -27.43
CA ARG A 176 -21.12 -31.14 -27.68
C ARG A 176 -21.80 -31.78 -28.91
N ARG A 177 -21.07 -31.97 -30.01
CA ARG A 177 -21.27 -32.84 -31.21
C ARG A 177 -20.32 -32.28 -32.29
N GLY A 178 -19.48 -32.96 -33.05
CA GLY A 178 -19.26 -34.37 -33.40
C GLY A 178 -18.91 -34.41 -34.91
N ALA A 179 -17.72 -34.92 -35.26
CA ALA A 179 -17.22 -35.42 -36.57
C ALA A 179 -16.63 -34.48 -37.67
N SER A 180 -15.34 -34.75 -38.01
CA SER A 180 -14.57 -34.70 -39.29
C SER A 180 -14.53 -33.42 -40.16
N VAL A 181 -13.46 -32.93 -40.82
CA VAL A 181 -12.04 -33.27 -41.17
C VAL A 181 -11.42 -31.95 -41.78
N PRO A 182 -10.09 -31.80 -42.01
CA PRO A 182 -9.33 -30.54 -41.87
C PRO A 182 -8.95 -29.85 -43.20
N ASP A 183 -8.59 -28.55 -43.14
CA ASP A 183 -7.69 -27.78 -44.03
C ASP A 183 -7.93 -26.27 -43.78
N ALA A 184 -7.04 -25.29 -43.93
CA ALA A 184 -5.67 -25.22 -44.40
C ALA A 184 -5.06 -23.92 -43.85
N ILE A 185 -3.74 -23.93 -43.65
CA ILE A 185 -2.91 -22.76 -43.38
C ILE A 185 -2.99 -21.81 -44.59
N LYS A 186 -3.32 -20.52 -44.39
CA LYS A 186 -3.01 -19.45 -45.35
C LYS A 186 -2.19 -18.33 -44.69
N SER A 187 -0.90 -18.42 -44.97
CA SER A 187 0.05 -17.38 -45.40
C SER A 187 -0.24 -15.90 -45.07
N ILE A 188 0.79 -15.29 -44.50
CA ILE A 188 1.02 -13.86 -44.25
C ILE A 188 0.78 -13.00 -45.51
N GLU A 189 0.14 -11.85 -45.34
CA GLU A 189 0.19 -10.76 -46.32
C GLU A 189 0.68 -9.45 -45.64
N PRO A 190 1.74 -8.81 -46.16
CA PRO A 190 2.40 -7.67 -45.53
C PRO A 190 1.66 -6.36 -45.83
N SER A 191 1.19 -5.65 -44.79
CA SER A 191 0.53 -4.35 -44.98
C SER A 191 1.52 -3.27 -45.43
N LYS A 192 1.57 -3.00 -46.73
CA LYS A 192 2.09 -1.73 -47.26
C LYS A 192 1.07 -0.62 -46.96
N ARG A 193 1.60 0.51 -46.46
CA ARG A 193 1.14 1.89 -46.71
C ARG A 193 -0.05 2.41 -45.88
N TYR A 194 0.26 3.13 -44.80
CA TYR A 194 -0.13 4.56 -44.66
C TYR A 194 0.71 5.26 -43.58
N THR A 195 1.49 6.26 -44.01
CA THR A 195 2.24 7.20 -43.18
C THR A 195 1.47 8.52 -43.10
N PRO A 196 1.42 9.20 -41.94
CA PRO A 196 1.22 10.64 -41.92
C PRO A 196 2.58 11.36 -41.82
N LYS A 197 2.89 12.19 -42.84
CA LYS A 197 4.02 13.12 -42.84
C LYS A 197 3.81 14.18 -41.74
N GLY A 198 4.77 14.30 -40.82
CA GLY A 198 4.75 15.34 -39.81
C GLY A 198 5.15 16.70 -40.39
N THR A 199 4.23 17.66 -40.37
CA THR A 199 4.53 19.08 -40.59
C THR A 199 5.01 19.69 -39.28
N ARG A 200 6.27 20.16 -39.25
CA ARG A 200 6.80 20.99 -38.16
C ARG A 200 6.31 22.44 -38.34
N PRO A 201 5.78 23.13 -37.32
CA PRO A 201 5.51 24.56 -37.42
C PRO A 201 6.80 25.38 -37.31
N LYS A 202 6.95 26.34 -38.22
CA LYS A 202 8.03 27.33 -38.30
C LYS A 202 7.78 28.42 -37.26
N ARG A 203 8.83 28.77 -36.52
CA ARG A 203 8.90 29.93 -35.60
C ARG A 203 8.82 31.23 -36.42
N SER A 204 8.03 32.18 -35.95
CA SER A 204 8.22 33.62 -36.17
C SER A 204 8.20 34.29 -34.81
#